data_AF-A0A972SLN0-F1
#
_entry.id   AF-A0A972SLN0-F1
#
_cell.length_a   1.000
_cell.length_b   1.000
_cell.length_c   1.000
_cell.angle_alpha   90.00
_cell.angle_beta   90.00
_cell.angle_gamma   90.00
#
_symmetry.space_group_name_H-M   'P 1'
#
loop_
_entity.id
_entity.type
_entity.pdbx_description
1 polymer ?
#
loop_
_entity_poly.entity_id
_entity_poly.type
_entity_poly.pdbx_seq_one_letter_code
_entity_poly.pdbx_strand_id
1 'polypeptide(L)'
;MSNPTPSSPAALGAPSGSRLLGSLKKRLFMLLPSGRTTVIGVPFIWLAVFFAVPFVLVLKISFTDSRLGIPPYTDLLSAKDGVLHVVMQLGHYAFLLQDDLYVATYISSLKMAAVSTLCCLLIGYPVAYYIARSEPAKRNLLMMGVMLPFWTSFLIRVYAWIGILKDDGL
;
A
#
# COMPACT_ATOMS: atom_id res chain seq x y z
N MET A 1 84.41 -3.86 23.02
CA MET A 1 83.99 -5.25 22.70
C MET A 1 83.00 -5.63 23.80
N SER A 2 81.75 -6.06 23.62
CA SER A 2 80.87 -6.43 22.50
C SER A 2 79.45 -6.55 23.10
N ASN A 3 78.43 -6.07 22.39
CA ASN A 3 76.98 -6.18 22.67
C ASN A 3 76.49 -7.67 22.62
N PRO A 4 75.19 -8.09 22.80
CA PRO A 4 73.94 -7.37 23.16
C PRO A 4 72.87 -8.10 24.05
N THR A 5 71.79 -7.34 24.41
CA THR A 5 70.34 -7.71 24.60
C THR A 5 69.83 -8.46 25.85
N PRO A 6 68.65 -8.07 26.40
CA PRO A 6 67.37 -8.56 25.87
C PRO A 6 66.30 -7.46 25.67
N SER A 7 65.68 -7.44 24.49
CA SER A 7 64.41 -6.77 24.24
C SER A 7 63.33 -7.83 24.04
N SER A 8 62.47 -8.01 25.03
CA SER A 8 61.17 -8.66 24.84
C SER A 8 60.09 -7.61 25.07
N PRO A 9 59.42 -7.14 24.02
CA PRO A 9 58.15 -6.48 24.17
C PRO A 9 57.03 -7.33 23.58
N ALA A 10 55.99 -7.50 24.40
CA ALA A 10 54.60 -7.45 23.99
C ALA A 10 54.17 -8.37 22.84
N ALA A 11 53.63 -9.52 23.23
CA ALA A 11 52.55 -10.18 22.51
C ALA A 11 51.36 -9.20 22.40
N LEU A 12 51.36 -8.35 21.36
CA LEU A 12 50.18 -7.62 20.92
C LEU A 12 49.69 -8.32 19.64
N GLY A 13 48.79 -9.29 19.82
CA GLY A 13 48.21 -10.06 18.74
C GLY A 13 47.47 -9.16 17.75
N ALA A 14 48.08 -8.94 16.59
CA ALA A 14 47.41 -8.32 15.45
C ALA A 14 46.28 -9.25 14.97
N PRO A 15 45.05 -8.75 14.77
CA PRO A 15 43.98 -9.56 14.19
C PRO A 15 44.35 -9.91 12.74
N SER A 16 44.70 -11.17 12.52
CA SER A 16 44.94 -11.77 11.21
C SER A 16 43.79 -11.40 10.25
N GLY A 17 44.11 -10.67 9.17
CA GLY A 17 43.14 -10.13 8.20
C GLY A 17 42.24 -11.18 7.54
N SER A 18 42.58 -12.47 7.65
CA SER A 18 41.75 -13.59 7.23
C SER A 18 40.45 -13.73 8.02
N ARG A 19 40.41 -13.34 9.31
CA ARG A 19 39.22 -13.46 10.17
C ARG A 19 38.19 -12.35 9.91
N LEU A 20 38.65 -11.15 9.55
CA LEU A 20 37.79 -10.01 9.19
C LEU A 20 37.05 -10.26 7.87
N LEU A 21 37.76 -10.73 6.84
CA LEU A 21 37.14 -11.13 5.58
C LEU A 21 36.12 -12.27 5.77
N GLY A 22 36.42 -13.23 6.65
CA GLY A 22 35.50 -14.32 6.96
C GLY A 22 34.20 -13.86 7.63
N SER A 23 34.28 -12.91 8.57
CA SER A 23 33.11 -12.39 9.30
C SER A 23 32.21 -11.51 8.41
N LEU A 24 32.81 -10.73 7.51
CA LEU A 24 32.10 -9.93 6.50
C LEU A 24 31.37 -10.82 5.48
N LYS A 25 32.02 -11.86 4.95
CA LYS A 25 31.37 -12.83 4.04
C LYS A 25 30.21 -13.56 4.73
N LYS A 26 30.35 -13.92 6.00
CA LYS A 26 29.31 -14.65 6.75
C LYS A 26 28.09 -13.78 7.04
N ARG A 27 28.28 -12.48 7.33
CA ARG A 27 27.19 -11.50 7.46
C ARG A 27 26.51 -11.21 6.13
N LEU A 28 27.26 -11.19 5.02
CA LEU A 28 26.70 -11.04 3.68
C LEU A 28 25.87 -12.28 3.26
N PHE A 29 26.29 -13.48 3.67
CA PHE A 29 25.56 -14.73 3.41
C PHE A 29 24.35 -14.95 4.33
N MET A 30 24.29 -14.27 5.49
CA MET A 30 23.08 -14.22 6.34
C MET A 30 21.98 -13.33 5.74
N LEU A 31 22.33 -12.43 4.82
CA LEU A 31 21.39 -11.64 4.01
C LEU A 31 20.95 -12.38 2.73
N LEU A 32 21.50 -13.57 2.44
CA LEU A 32 21.05 -14.37 1.31
C LEU A 32 19.75 -15.10 1.69
N PRO A 33 18.66 -14.87 0.94
CA PRO A 33 17.38 -15.51 1.19
C PRO A 33 17.53 -17.04 1.07
N SER A 34 17.12 -17.76 2.12
CA SER A 34 16.99 -19.21 2.15
C SER A 34 16.15 -19.71 0.95
N GLY A 35 16.38 -20.91 0.45
CA GLY A 35 15.66 -21.44 -0.73
C GLY A 35 14.12 -21.35 -0.61
N ARG A 36 13.58 -21.40 0.61
CA ARG A 36 12.15 -21.15 0.89
C ARG A 36 11.71 -19.71 0.63
N THR A 37 12.51 -18.71 0.98
CA THR A 37 12.21 -17.29 0.72
C THR A 37 12.35 -16.92 -0.75
N THR A 38 13.22 -17.61 -1.51
CA THR A 38 13.32 -17.39 -2.96
C THR A 38 12.12 -17.96 -3.70
N VAL A 39 11.61 -19.13 -3.31
CA VAL A 39 10.42 -19.74 -3.91
C VAL A 39 9.15 -18.93 -3.61
N ILE A 40 9.02 -18.37 -2.40
CA ILE A 40 7.89 -17.50 -2.02
C ILE A 40 8.05 -16.09 -2.60
N GLY A 41 9.29 -15.62 -2.78
CA GLY A 41 9.60 -14.29 -3.29
C GLY A 41 9.18 -14.09 -4.75
N VAL A 42 9.28 -15.11 -5.60
CA VAL A 42 8.96 -14.99 -7.03
C VAL A 42 7.48 -14.60 -7.28
N PRO A 43 6.47 -15.30 -6.72
CA PRO A 43 5.07 -14.88 -6.83
C PRO A 43 4.78 -13.50 -6.22
N PHE A 44 5.42 -13.18 -5.09
CA PHE A 44 5.24 -11.88 -4.43
C PHE A 44 5.82 -10.73 -5.25
N ILE A 45 6.99 -10.91 -5.86
CA ILE A 45 7.58 -9.93 -6.78
C ILE A 45 6.69 -9.75 -7.99
N TRP A 46 6.18 -10.85 -8.57
CA TRP A 46 5.25 -10.78 -9.69
C TRP A 46 3.97 -9.98 -9.34
N LEU A 47 3.36 -10.28 -8.19
CA LEU A 47 2.18 -9.57 -7.70
C LEU A 47 2.49 -8.09 -7.43
N ALA A 48 3.64 -7.81 -6.79
CA ALA A 48 4.07 -6.45 -6.48
C ALA A 48 4.32 -5.64 -7.76
N VAL A 49 4.95 -6.23 -8.79
CA VAL A 49 5.14 -5.59 -10.09
C VAL A 49 3.79 -5.29 -10.72
N PHE A 50 2.89 -6.26 -10.81
CA PHE A 50 1.59 -6.08 -11.45
C PHE A 50 0.72 -5.05 -10.70
N PHE A 51 0.83 -4.98 -9.37
CA PHE A 51 0.17 -3.97 -8.53
C PHE A 51 0.82 -2.58 -8.65
N ALA A 52 2.16 -2.51 -8.73
CA ALA A 52 2.89 -1.26 -8.81
C ALA A 52 2.76 -0.60 -10.19
N VAL A 53 2.65 -1.38 -11.27
CA VAL A 53 2.49 -0.86 -12.65
C VAL A 53 1.36 0.18 -12.77
N PRO A 54 0.10 -0.09 -12.40
CA PRO A 54 -0.96 0.90 -12.51
C PRO A 54 -0.73 2.12 -11.61
N PHE A 55 -0.13 1.94 -10.43
CA PHE A 55 0.18 3.06 -9.54
C PHE A 55 1.26 3.97 -10.12
N VAL A 56 2.32 3.40 -10.70
CA VAL A 56 3.37 4.13 -11.39
C VAL A 56 2.81 4.84 -12.62
N LEU A 57 1.89 4.22 -13.36
CA LEU A 57 1.19 4.87 -14.47
C LEU A 57 0.40 6.08 -13.96
N VAL A 58 -0.44 5.94 -12.94
CA VAL A 58 -1.20 7.07 -12.37
C VAL A 58 -0.28 8.17 -11.84
N LEU A 59 0.82 7.80 -11.19
CA LEU A 59 1.81 8.77 -10.69
C LEU A 59 2.46 9.52 -11.86
N LYS A 60 2.87 8.84 -12.93
CA LYS A 60 3.39 9.48 -14.15
C LYS A 60 2.36 10.42 -14.77
N ILE A 61 1.08 10.01 -14.84
CA ILE A 61 -0.02 10.82 -15.38
C ILE A 61 -0.26 12.07 -14.51
N SER A 62 -0.19 11.91 -13.19
CA SER A 62 -0.39 13.02 -12.24
C SER A 62 0.65 14.14 -12.39
N PHE A 63 1.81 13.85 -13.00
CA PHE A 63 2.86 14.82 -13.29
C PHE A 63 2.94 15.22 -14.77
N THR A 64 2.02 14.74 -15.62
CA THR A 64 2.02 14.96 -17.08
C THR A 64 0.78 15.72 -17.53
N ASP A 65 0.91 16.69 -18.45
CA ASP A 65 -0.23 17.42 -19.02
C ASP A 65 -1.21 16.46 -19.73
N SER A 66 -2.46 16.43 -19.28
CA SER A 66 -3.56 15.79 -20.00
C SER A 66 -3.98 16.68 -21.16
N ARG A 67 -3.31 16.56 -22.31
CA ARG A 67 -3.78 17.16 -23.56
C ARG A 67 -4.92 16.31 -24.13
N LEU A 68 -5.99 16.96 -24.56
CA LEU A 68 -7.00 16.35 -25.44
C LEU A 68 -6.35 16.04 -26.80
N GLY A 69 -5.90 14.79 -26.97
CA GLY A 69 -5.31 14.27 -28.20
C GLY A 69 -4.88 12.81 -28.04
N ILE A 70 -4.87 12.04 -29.13
CA ILE A 70 -4.37 10.66 -29.18
C ILE A 70 -2.89 10.76 -29.58
N PRO A 71 -1.90 10.40 -28.75
CA PRO A 71 -1.96 9.78 -27.40
C PRO A 71 -2.07 10.80 -26.24
N PRO A 72 -2.78 10.47 -25.14
CA PRO A 72 -3.22 11.44 -24.12
C PRO A 72 -2.16 11.71 -23.04
N TYR A 73 -0.87 11.71 -23.39
CA TYR A 73 0.24 12.02 -22.49
C TYR A 73 1.35 12.75 -23.26
N THR A 74 1.88 13.84 -22.71
CA THR A 74 3.12 14.44 -23.23
C THR A 74 4.35 13.72 -22.68
N ASP A 75 5.39 13.53 -23.49
CA ASP A 75 6.66 12.99 -23.00
C ASP A 75 7.25 13.90 -21.91
N LEU A 76 7.62 13.34 -20.76
CA LEU A 76 8.26 14.05 -19.64
C LEU A 76 9.65 14.64 -20.00
N LEU A 77 10.16 14.33 -21.19
CA LEU A 77 11.45 14.77 -21.72
C LEU A 77 11.29 15.16 -23.19
N SER A 78 10.75 16.34 -23.46
CA SER A 78 10.90 16.97 -24.77
C SER A 78 12.13 17.87 -24.74
N ALA A 79 13.27 17.34 -25.20
CA ALA A 79 14.45 18.15 -25.50
C ALA A 79 14.18 18.91 -26.81
N LYS A 80 13.43 20.01 -26.74
CA LYS A 80 13.39 21.00 -27.81
C LYS A 80 14.42 22.09 -27.48
N ASP A 81 15.41 22.25 -28.35
CA ASP A 81 16.37 23.36 -28.35
C ASP A 81 17.25 23.50 -27.09
N GLY A 82 17.71 22.36 -26.52
CA GLY A 82 18.77 22.38 -25.51
C GLY A 82 18.38 22.92 -24.13
N VAL A 83 17.10 23.17 -23.86
CA VAL A 83 16.59 23.56 -22.54
C VAL A 83 15.58 22.53 -22.06
N LEU A 84 15.91 21.89 -20.94
CA LEU A 84 15.05 20.93 -20.25
C LEU A 84 13.89 21.67 -19.58
N HIS A 85 12.74 21.74 -20.27
CA HIS A 85 11.51 22.24 -19.67
C HIS A 85 10.87 21.17 -18.79
N VAL A 86 11.30 21.12 -17.52
CA VAL A 86 10.62 20.34 -16.48
C VAL A 86 9.38 21.11 -16.06
N VAL A 87 8.24 20.78 -16.68
CA VAL A 87 6.94 21.38 -16.35
C VAL A 87 6.40 20.72 -15.07
N MET A 88 7.02 21.02 -13.92
CA MET A 88 6.49 20.65 -12.60
C MET A 88 5.37 21.63 -12.21
N GLN A 89 4.15 21.38 -12.69
CA GLN A 89 2.99 22.21 -12.40
C GLN A 89 2.31 21.81 -11.08
N LEU A 90 2.96 22.12 -9.96
CA LEU A 90 2.39 22.05 -8.61
C LEU A 90 1.14 22.95 -8.43
N GLY A 91 0.87 23.85 -9.37
CA GLY A 91 -0.30 24.74 -9.37
C GLY A 91 -1.65 24.04 -9.48
N HIS A 92 -1.74 22.85 -10.08
CA HIS A 92 -3.01 22.10 -10.15
C HIS A 92 -3.49 21.61 -8.77
N TYR A 93 -2.56 21.21 -7.90
CA TYR A 93 -2.90 20.86 -6.52
C TYR A 93 -3.35 22.07 -5.70
N ALA A 94 -2.81 23.26 -6.00
CA ALA A 94 -3.25 24.51 -5.36
C ALA A 94 -4.66 24.93 -5.83
N PHE A 95 -5.00 24.71 -7.10
CA PHE A 95 -6.36 24.96 -7.63
C PHE A 95 -7.40 24.02 -7.01
N LEU A 96 -7.07 22.73 -6.81
CA LEU A 96 -7.95 21.77 -6.13
C LEU A 96 -8.26 22.11 -4.67
N LEU A 97 -7.37 22.86 -4.00
CA LEU A 97 -7.57 23.31 -2.62
C LEU A 97 -8.27 24.67 -2.52
N GLN A 98 -8.31 25.45 -3.61
CA GLN A 98 -8.98 26.76 -3.66
C GLN A 98 -10.43 26.66 -4.14
N ASP A 99 -10.79 25.60 -4.86
CA ASP A 99 -12.15 25.39 -5.34
C ASP A 99 -13.03 24.77 -4.24
N ASP A 100 -13.94 25.58 -3.70
CA ASP A 100 -14.87 25.21 -2.63
C ASP A 100 -15.68 23.95 -2.97
N LEU A 101 -15.96 23.68 -4.26
CA LEU A 101 -16.72 22.50 -4.66
C LEU A 101 -15.95 21.20 -4.41
N TYR A 102 -14.65 21.19 -4.69
CA TYR A 102 -13.80 20.01 -4.48
C TYR A 102 -13.58 19.75 -2.99
N VAL A 103 -13.31 20.81 -2.22
CA VAL A 103 -13.16 20.72 -0.76
C VAL A 103 -14.47 20.27 -0.10
N ALA A 104 -15.61 20.83 -0.51
CA ALA A 104 -16.93 20.43 0.00
C ALA A 104 -17.25 18.97 -0.33
N THR A 105 -16.90 18.49 -1.52
CA THR A 105 -17.12 17.09 -1.93
C THR A 105 -16.22 16.14 -1.13
N TYR A 106 -14.97 16.52 -0.89
CA TYR A 106 -14.03 15.76 -0.06
C TYR A 106 -14.51 15.65 1.39
N ILE A 107 -14.90 16.78 2.00
CA ILE A 107 -15.43 16.82 3.37
C ILE A 107 -16.74 16.04 3.46
N SER A 108 -17.62 16.15 2.47
CA SER A 108 -18.87 15.40 2.45
C SER A 108 -18.63 13.89 2.39
N SER A 109 -17.68 13.45 1.56
CA SER A 109 -17.29 12.03 1.48
C SER A 109 -16.70 11.53 2.80
N LEU A 110 -15.83 12.32 3.43
CA LEU A 110 -15.25 11.99 4.72
C LEU A 110 -16.31 11.94 5.83
N LYS A 111 -17.25 12.88 5.83
CA LYS A 111 -18.38 12.89 6.77
C LYS A 111 -19.25 11.65 6.59
N MET A 112 -19.57 11.27 5.35
CA MET A 112 -20.35 10.06 5.07
C MET A 112 -19.61 8.79 5.51
N ALA A 113 -18.31 8.70 5.25
CA ALA A 113 -17.47 7.60 5.72
C ALA A 113 -17.40 7.54 7.25
N ALA A 114 -17.25 8.68 7.92
CA ALA A 114 -17.20 8.74 9.38
C ALA A 114 -18.54 8.36 10.02
N VAL A 115 -19.65 8.89 9.52
CA VAL A 115 -21.00 8.59 10.01
C VAL A 115 -21.32 7.11 9.79
N SER A 116 -21.06 6.57 8.59
CA SER A 116 -21.28 5.14 8.32
C SER A 116 -20.42 4.24 9.20
N THR A 117 -19.14 4.58 9.41
CA THR A 117 -18.24 3.84 10.31
C THR A 117 -18.76 3.85 11.73
N LEU A 118 -19.21 5.00 12.23
CA LEU A 118 -19.75 5.13 13.58
C LEU A 118 -21.06 4.35 13.73
N CYS A 119 -21.99 4.45 12.78
CA CYS A 119 -23.22 3.66 12.78
C CYS A 119 -22.93 2.15 12.72
N CYS A 120 -21.99 1.72 11.87
CA CYS A 120 -21.55 0.33 11.80
C CYS A 120 -20.91 -0.13 13.12
N LEU A 121 -20.15 0.72 13.80
CA LEU A 121 -19.57 0.40 15.10
C LEU A 121 -20.67 0.28 16.17
N LEU A 122 -21.58 1.24 16.23
CA LEU A 122 -22.66 1.28 17.22
C LEU A 122 -23.64 0.11 17.08
N ILE A 123 -23.91 -0.36 15.86
CA ILE A 123 -24.81 -1.49 15.61
C ILE A 123 -24.05 -2.81 15.57
N GLY A 124 -22.88 -2.85 14.96
CA GLY A 124 -22.08 -4.06 14.81
C GLY A 124 -21.46 -4.53 16.13
N TYR A 125 -21.04 -3.61 17.01
CA TYR A 125 -20.49 -3.95 18.31
C TYR A 125 -21.46 -4.72 19.21
N PRO A 126 -22.71 -4.27 19.45
CA PRO A 126 -23.65 -5.03 20.26
C PRO A 126 -23.98 -6.37 19.62
N VAL A 127 -24.17 -6.44 18.30
CA VAL A 127 -24.44 -7.70 17.60
C VAL A 127 -23.29 -8.69 17.79
N ALA A 128 -22.04 -8.25 17.60
CA ALA A 128 -20.86 -9.08 17.81
C ALA A 128 -20.73 -9.53 19.28
N TYR A 129 -21.04 -8.65 20.23
CA TYR A 129 -21.05 -8.96 21.66
C TYR A 129 -22.10 -10.02 22.00
N TYR A 130 -23.32 -9.90 21.47
CA TYR A 130 -24.37 -10.90 21.64
C TYR A 130 -23.97 -12.25 21.06
N ILE A 131 -23.40 -12.27 19.85
CA ILE A 131 -22.93 -13.51 19.21
C ILE A 131 -21.81 -14.16 20.02
N ALA A 132 -20.88 -13.37 20.56
CA ALA A 132 -19.78 -13.87 21.38
C ALA A 132 -20.26 -14.51 22.70
N ARG A 133 -21.38 -14.04 23.25
CA ARG A 133 -21.95 -14.51 24.53
C ARG A 133 -23.08 -15.56 24.37
N SER A 134 -23.40 -15.94 23.13
CA SER A 134 -24.46 -16.90 22.80
C SER A 134 -24.00 -18.36 22.87
N GLU A 135 -24.95 -19.27 23.08
CA GLU A 135 -24.69 -20.72 23.04
C GLU A 135 -24.09 -21.18 21.68
N PRO A 136 -23.22 -22.21 21.67
CA PRO A 136 -22.50 -22.64 20.46
C PRO A 136 -23.40 -22.94 19.25
N ALA A 137 -24.58 -23.53 19.50
CA ALA A 137 -25.55 -23.86 18.45
C ALA A 137 -26.14 -22.61 17.77
N LYS A 138 -26.47 -21.57 18.54
CA LYS A 138 -27.05 -20.32 18.02
C LYS A 138 -26.00 -19.42 17.38
N ARG A 139 -24.76 -19.46 17.89
CA ARG A 139 -23.62 -18.69 17.34
C ARG A 139 -23.36 -19.04 15.88
N ASN A 140 -23.32 -20.33 15.53
CA ASN A 140 -23.03 -20.73 14.15
C ASN A 140 -24.12 -20.26 13.17
N LEU A 141 -25.39 -20.35 13.56
CA LEU A 141 -26.52 -19.83 12.78
C LEU A 141 -26.44 -18.31 12.58
N LEU A 142 -26.13 -17.55 13.64
CA LEU A 142 -25.99 -16.10 13.58
C LEU A 142 -24.81 -15.67 12.69
N MET A 143 -23.67 -16.35 12.77
CA MET A 143 -22.51 -16.09 11.90
C MET A 143 -22.86 -16.35 10.43
N MET A 144 -23.58 -17.44 10.13
CA MET A 144 -24.06 -17.74 8.78
C MET A 144 -25.02 -16.64 8.28
N GLY A 145 -25.93 -16.16 9.14
CA GLY A 145 -26.85 -15.07 8.81
C GLY A 145 -26.14 -13.75 8.49
N VAL A 146 -25.03 -13.43 9.16
CA VAL A 146 -24.22 -12.22 8.87
C VAL A 146 -23.42 -12.36 7.57
N MET A 147 -22.96 -13.57 7.22
CA MET A 147 -22.25 -13.82 5.95
C MET A 147 -23.18 -13.86 4.74
N LEU A 148 -24.44 -14.27 4.88
CA LEU A 148 -25.40 -14.37 3.77
C LEU A 148 -25.53 -13.05 2.97
N PRO A 149 -25.78 -11.87 3.58
CA PRO A 149 -25.85 -10.62 2.82
C PRO A 149 -24.50 -10.22 2.20
N PHE A 150 -23.37 -10.71 2.73
CA PHE A 150 -22.07 -10.50 2.10
C PHE A 150 -21.92 -11.32 0.80
N TRP A 151 -22.54 -12.49 0.70
CA TRP A 151 -22.55 -13.30 -0.53
C TRP A 151 -23.52 -12.79 -1.60
N THR A 152 -24.54 -12.02 -1.22
CA THR A 152 -25.43 -11.37 -2.19
C THR A 152 -24.73 -10.19 -2.87
N SER A 153 -24.65 -10.21 -4.20
CA SER A 153 -24.05 -9.11 -4.98
C SER A 153 -24.70 -7.77 -4.64
N PHE A 154 -23.88 -6.76 -4.34
CA PHE A 154 -24.34 -5.40 -4.03
C PHE A 154 -25.32 -4.85 -5.09
N LEU A 155 -25.12 -5.23 -6.36
CA LEU A 155 -26.01 -4.84 -7.45
C LEU A 155 -27.46 -5.30 -7.22
N ILE A 156 -27.69 -6.56 -6.82
CA ILE A 156 -29.04 -7.09 -6.58
C ILE A 156 -29.72 -6.30 -5.46
N ARG A 157 -28.96 -5.96 -4.41
CA ARG A 157 -29.47 -5.16 -3.29
C ARG A 157 -29.88 -3.76 -3.76
N VAL A 158 -29.03 -3.09 -4.55
CA VAL A 158 -29.33 -1.75 -5.10
C VAL A 158 -30.55 -1.79 -6.02
N TYR A 159 -30.67 -2.79 -6.90
CA TYR A 159 -31.85 -2.95 -7.77
C TYR A 159 -33.13 -3.24 -6.99
N ALA A 160 -33.06 -4.04 -5.92
CA ALA A 160 -34.22 -4.28 -5.07
C ALA A 160 -34.68 -2.99 -4.37
N TRP A 161 -33.76 -2.16 -3.87
CA TRP A 161 -34.08 -0.85 -3.31
C TRP A 161 -34.67 0.09 -4.35
N ILE A 162 -34.09 0.16 -5.55
CA ILE A 162 -34.64 0.95 -6.66
C ILE A 162 -36.04 0.46 -7.00
N GLY A 163 -36.28 -0.85 -7.07
CA GLY A 163 -37.58 -1.43 -7.36
C GLY A 163 -38.64 -1.13 -6.29
N ILE A 164 -38.26 -1.11 -5.01
CA ILE A 164 -39.17 -0.76 -3.90
C ILE A 164 -39.44 0.75 -3.84
N LEU A 165 -38.46 1.58 -4.19
CA LEU A 165 -38.55 3.04 -4.10
C LEU A 165 -39.03 3.70 -5.40
N LYS A 166 -39.23 2.91 -6.47
CA LYS A 166 -39.79 3.38 -7.73
C LYS A 166 -41.30 3.53 -7.55
N ASP A 167 -41.83 4.70 -7.90
CA ASP A 167 -43.25 5.07 -7.73
C ASP A 167 -44.23 4.24 -8.58
N ASP A 168 -43.75 3.44 -9.54
CA ASP A 168 -44.55 2.43 -10.23
C ASP A 168 -44.52 1.11 -9.45
N GLY A 169 -45.36 1.01 -8.42
CA GLY A 169 -45.64 -0.24 -7.74
C GLY A 169 -46.50 -1.16 -8.62
N LEU A 170 -45.96 -2.32 -9.02
CA LEU A 170 -46.56 -3.33 -9.91
C LEU A 170 -46.82 -2.86 -11.36
#